data_AF-A0A969Z6H2-F1
#
_entry.id   AF-A0A969Z6H2-F1
#
_cell.length_a   1.000
_cell.length_b   1.000
_cell.length_c   1.000
_cell.angle_alpha   90.00
_cell.angle_beta   90.00
_cell.angle_gamma   90.00
#
_symmetry.space_group_name_H-M   'P 1'
#
loop_
_entity.id
_entity.type
_entity.pdbx_description
1 polymer ?
#
loop_
_entity_poly.entity_id
_entity_poly.type
_entity_poly.pdbx_seq_one_letter_code
_entity_poly.pdbx_strand_id
1 'polypeptide(L)'
;MKSWRIEAIEKIKKIGFDGIVYIPEYEGFQGRADYVNQAMWEREALTEATVIMFWIPRKIPNMPAFTTNVEFGYWIHTGKIIYGRPDDAEKIKYLDWLYKLEYGKEPINNLDLLLKESIRLCNELYNQNKYKTDQDKVKNKNYTNKNV
;
A
#
# COMPACT_ATOMS: atom_id res chain seq x y z
N MET A 1 17.10 -2.54 -17.18
CA MET A 1 15.94 -1.61 -17.07
C MET A 1 15.89 -1.16 -15.61
N LYS A 2 15.90 0.15 -15.31
CA LYS A 2 15.84 0.63 -13.91
C LYS A 2 14.41 0.47 -13.42
N SER A 3 14.20 -0.19 -12.28
CA SER A 3 12.85 -0.36 -11.72
C SER A 3 12.26 1.01 -11.38
N TRP A 4 10.96 1.21 -11.69
CA TRP A 4 10.21 2.41 -11.27
C TRP A 4 10.20 2.57 -9.73
N ARG A 5 10.44 1.48 -8.99
CA ARG A 5 10.53 1.51 -7.52
C ARG A 5 11.75 2.28 -7.05
N ILE A 6 12.89 2.22 -7.75
CA ILE A 6 14.08 3.02 -7.39
C ILE A 6 13.79 4.50 -7.55
N GLU A 7 13.15 4.89 -8.65
CA GLU A 7 12.71 6.27 -8.88
C GLU A 7 11.71 6.72 -7.80
N ALA A 8 10.76 5.86 -7.43
CA ALA A 8 9.80 6.14 -6.37
C ALA A 8 10.49 6.38 -5.01
N ILE A 9 11.48 5.57 -4.63
CA ILE A 9 12.25 5.75 -3.39
C ILE A 9 12.96 7.11 -3.40
N GLU A 10 13.63 7.46 -4.51
CA GLU A 10 14.32 8.74 -4.64
C GLU A 10 13.35 9.92 -4.45
N LYS A 11 12.12 9.82 -4.98
CA LYS A 11 11.07 10.83 -4.82
C LYS A 11 10.53 10.89 -3.39
N ILE A 12 10.24 9.74 -2.77
CA ILE A 12 9.79 9.68 -1.37
C ILE A 12 10.82 10.34 -0.44
N LYS A 13 12.11 10.04 -0.64
CA LYS A 13 13.21 10.67 0.10
C LYS A 13 13.24 12.19 -0.09
N LYS A 14 13.05 12.68 -1.31
CA LYS A 14 13.01 14.12 -1.61
C LYS A 14 11.79 14.82 -0.99
N ILE A 15 10.65 14.13 -0.88
CA ILE A 15 9.45 14.65 -0.20
C ILE A 15 9.66 14.76 1.31
N GLY A 16 10.62 14.01 1.87
CA GLY A 16 10.93 14.02 3.31
C GLY A 16 10.00 13.13 4.12
N PHE A 17 9.49 12.04 3.53
CA PHE A 17 8.74 11.03 4.28
C PHE A 17 9.66 10.34 5.29
N ASP A 18 9.25 10.33 6.56
CA ASP A 18 9.99 9.79 7.70
C ASP A 18 9.50 8.40 8.15
N GLY A 19 8.52 7.83 7.45
CA GLY A 19 8.01 6.48 7.69
C GLY A 19 8.82 5.36 7.05
N ILE A 20 8.34 4.13 7.21
CA ILE A 20 8.94 2.91 6.65
C ILE A 20 8.29 2.61 5.29
N VAL A 21 9.12 2.25 4.29
CA VAL A 21 8.67 1.81 2.96
C VAL A 21 9.08 0.36 2.74
N TYR A 22 8.11 -0.54 2.64
CA TYR A 22 8.34 -1.94 2.29
C TYR A 22 8.36 -2.10 0.75
N ILE A 23 9.37 -2.80 0.21
CA ILE A 23 9.58 -2.95 -1.23
C ILE A 23 9.80 -4.42 -1.57
N PRO A 24 8.90 -5.06 -2.34
CA PRO A 24 8.97 -6.49 -2.66
C PRO A 24 9.94 -6.81 -3.82
N GLU A 25 11.08 -6.10 -3.92
CA GLU A 25 12.11 -6.41 -4.92
C GLU A 25 13.34 -7.01 -4.24
N TYR A 26 13.77 -8.19 -4.71
CA TYR A 26 15.07 -8.75 -4.37
C TYR A 26 16.14 -8.42 -5.40
N GLU A 27 17.39 -8.42 -4.94
CA GLU A 27 18.57 -8.63 -5.78
C GLU A 27 18.92 -10.13 -5.79
N GLY A 28 18.64 -10.87 -6.88
CA GLY A 28 19.17 -12.23 -7.10
C GLY A 28 18.15 -13.36 -7.27
N PHE A 29 18.65 -14.59 -7.48
CA PHE A 29 17.86 -15.82 -7.69
C PHE A 29 17.63 -16.53 -6.35
N GLN A 30 16.41 -16.98 -6.08
CA GLN A 30 16.02 -17.59 -4.81
C GLN A 30 15.41 -18.99 -5.03
N GLY A 31 15.72 -19.93 -4.13
CA GLY A 31 15.24 -21.31 -4.18
C GLY A 31 13.76 -21.44 -3.78
N ARG A 32 13.19 -22.65 -3.85
CA ARG A 32 11.77 -22.89 -3.48
C ARG A 32 11.44 -22.59 -2.01
N ALA A 33 12.36 -22.87 -1.08
CA ALA A 33 12.17 -22.53 0.33
C ALA A 33 12.14 -21.00 0.55
N ASP A 34 12.95 -20.29 -0.22
CA ASP A 34 13.00 -18.82 -0.22
C ASP A 34 11.71 -18.22 -0.79
N TYR A 35 11.05 -18.87 -1.75
CA TYR A 35 9.77 -18.40 -2.31
C TYR A 35 8.64 -18.30 -1.27
N VAL A 36 8.46 -19.31 -0.41
CA VAL A 36 7.40 -19.28 0.62
C VAL A 36 7.73 -18.22 1.66
N ASN A 37 8.99 -18.13 2.08
CA ASN A 37 9.46 -17.10 3.00
C ASN A 37 9.25 -15.69 2.42
N GLN A 38 9.52 -15.50 1.13
CA GLN A 38 9.25 -14.23 0.45
C GLN A 38 7.77 -13.90 0.46
N ALA A 39 6.90 -14.84 0.05
CA ALA A 39 5.46 -14.61 0.03
C ALA A 39 4.90 -14.31 1.45
N MET A 40 5.45 -14.96 2.49
CA MET A 40 5.10 -14.67 3.87
C MET A 40 5.55 -13.26 4.28
N TRP A 41 6.79 -12.88 3.97
CA TRP A 41 7.29 -11.53 4.25
C TRP A 41 6.46 -10.45 3.54
N GLU A 42 6.09 -10.66 2.27
CA GLU A 42 5.22 -9.72 1.52
C GLU A 42 3.85 -9.59 2.21
N ARG A 43 3.28 -10.71 2.64
CA ARG A 43 2.00 -10.74 3.35
C ARG A 43 2.09 -10.02 4.70
N GLU A 44 3.15 -10.23 5.48
CA GLU A 44 3.38 -9.54 6.76
C GLU A 44 3.56 -8.04 6.54
N ALA A 45 4.40 -7.63 5.58
CA ALA A 45 4.60 -6.24 5.23
C ALA A 45 3.29 -5.56 4.79
N LEU A 46 2.49 -6.20 3.93
CA LEU A 46 1.18 -5.70 3.53
C LEU A 46 0.21 -5.63 4.73
N THR A 47 0.28 -6.58 5.66
CA THR A 47 -0.56 -6.62 6.87
C THR A 47 -0.27 -5.42 7.76
N GLU A 48 1.01 -5.18 8.08
CA GLU A 48 1.48 -4.12 8.98
C GLU A 48 1.45 -2.72 8.35
N ALA A 49 1.46 -2.61 7.03
CA ALA A 49 1.46 -1.32 6.34
C ALA A 49 0.21 -0.50 6.69
N THR A 50 0.43 0.79 7.01
CA THR A 50 -0.65 1.76 7.22
C THR A 50 -1.37 2.11 5.91
N VAL A 51 -0.64 2.12 4.79
CA VAL A 51 -1.16 2.30 3.43
C VAL A 51 -0.48 1.31 2.50
N ILE A 52 -1.25 0.72 1.57
CA ILE A 52 -0.74 -0.08 0.48
C ILE A 52 -0.90 0.71 -0.83
N MET A 53 0.23 1.13 -1.41
CA MET A 53 0.26 1.81 -2.70
C MET A 53 0.42 0.80 -3.84
N PHE A 54 -0.60 0.70 -4.70
CA PHE A 54 -0.53 -0.04 -5.95
C PHE A 54 -0.24 0.90 -7.12
N TRP A 55 0.94 0.76 -7.73
CA TRP A 55 1.23 1.28 -9.07
C TRP A 55 1.35 0.11 -10.05
N ILE A 56 0.44 0.02 -11.02
CA ILE A 56 0.32 -1.16 -11.90
C ILE A 56 0.60 -0.77 -13.38
N PRO A 57 1.87 -0.64 -13.80
CA PRO A 57 2.25 -0.37 -15.19
C PRO A 57 2.25 -1.65 -16.04
N ARG A 58 1.14 -2.39 -16.02
CA ARG A 58 1.04 -3.73 -16.63
C ARG A 58 1.27 -3.68 -18.13
N LYS A 59 2.19 -4.50 -18.62
CA LYS A 59 2.48 -4.73 -20.04
C LYS A 59 2.62 -6.23 -20.29
N ILE A 60 1.91 -6.80 -21.25
CA ILE A 60 1.95 -8.23 -21.52
C ILE A 60 2.75 -8.47 -22.81
N PRO A 61 3.74 -9.39 -22.82
CA PRO A 61 4.05 -10.39 -21.78
C PRO A 61 5.10 -9.94 -20.75
N ASN A 62 5.68 -8.75 -20.87
CA ASN A 62 6.93 -8.39 -20.18
C ASN A 62 6.78 -8.13 -18.67
N MET A 63 5.64 -7.60 -18.23
CA MET A 63 5.32 -7.27 -16.84
C MET A 63 3.83 -7.54 -16.57
N PRO A 64 3.43 -8.83 -16.47
CA PRO A 64 2.03 -9.21 -16.34
C PRO A 64 1.44 -8.90 -14.96
N ALA A 65 2.25 -8.89 -13.89
CA ALA A 65 1.82 -8.56 -12.52
C ALA A 65 0.51 -9.28 -12.11
N PHE A 66 0.45 -10.60 -12.27
CA PHE A 66 -0.76 -11.38 -12.01
C PHE A 66 -1.03 -11.58 -10.51
N THR A 67 0.01 -11.76 -9.69
CA THR A 67 -0.12 -11.86 -8.23
C THR A 67 -0.76 -10.61 -7.64
N THR A 68 -0.43 -9.43 -8.19
CA THR A 68 -1.02 -8.15 -7.81
C THR A 68 -2.55 -8.14 -7.92
N ASN A 69 -3.18 -8.89 -8.84
CA ASN A 69 -4.65 -8.98 -8.89
C ASN A 69 -5.22 -9.62 -7.62
N VAL A 70 -4.55 -10.66 -7.12
CA VAL A 70 -4.96 -11.38 -5.91
C VAL A 70 -4.75 -10.49 -4.69
N GLU A 71 -3.60 -9.84 -4.57
CA GLU A 71 -3.30 -8.92 -3.46
C GLU A 71 -4.26 -7.72 -3.44
N PHE A 72 -4.52 -7.12 -4.59
CA PHE A 72 -5.45 -6.01 -4.72
C PHE A 72 -6.84 -6.41 -4.23
N GLY A 73 -7.38 -7.53 -4.73
CA GLY A 73 -8.67 -8.05 -4.30
C GLY A 73 -8.71 -8.45 -2.82
N TYR A 74 -7.63 -9.04 -2.31
CA TYR A 74 -7.53 -9.43 -0.91
C TYR A 74 -7.59 -8.22 0.04
N TRP A 75 -6.91 -7.12 -0.31
CA TRP A 75 -6.78 -5.95 0.58
C TRP A 75 -7.84 -4.86 0.34
N ILE A 76 -8.66 -4.95 -0.71
CA ILE A 76 -9.55 -3.86 -1.13
C ILE A 76 -10.49 -3.36 -0.02
N HIS A 77 -10.99 -4.27 0.82
CA HIS A 77 -11.96 -3.99 1.88
C HIS A 77 -11.37 -3.22 3.09
N THR A 78 -10.05 -3.09 3.18
CA THR A 78 -9.39 -2.59 4.41
C THR A 78 -9.36 -1.07 4.53
N GLY A 79 -9.68 -0.33 3.46
CA GLY A 79 -9.59 1.13 3.43
C GLY A 79 -8.16 1.68 3.35
N LYS A 80 -7.12 0.83 3.34
CA LYS A 80 -5.71 1.25 3.27
C LYS A 80 -5.13 1.29 1.86
N ILE A 81 -5.90 0.95 0.84
CA ILE A 81 -5.41 0.96 -0.55
C ILE A 81 -5.43 2.37 -1.12
N ILE A 82 -4.37 2.70 -1.85
CA ILE A 82 -4.36 3.75 -2.86
C ILE A 82 -3.81 3.18 -4.18
N TYR A 83 -4.45 3.52 -5.28
CA TYR A 83 -4.25 2.86 -6.57
C TYR A 83 -4.00 3.83 -7.71
N GLY A 84 -3.04 3.47 -8.55
CA GLY A 84 -2.78 4.12 -9.83
C GLY A 84 -2.17 3.18 -10.87
N ARG A 85 -2.24 3.62 -12.13
CA ARG A 85 -1.68 2.95 -13.30
C ARG A 85 -1.48 3.94 -14.44
N PRO A 86 -0.53 3.74 -15.37
CA PRO A 86 -0.45 4.56 -16.58
C PRO A 86 -1.64 4.31 -17.51
N ASP A 87 -1.94 5.26 -18.39
CA ASP A 87 -3.13 5.20 -19.28
C ASP A 87 -3.11 4.06 -20.30
N ASP A 88 -1.93 3.53 -20.57
CA ASP A 88 -1.69 2.44 -21.49
C ASP A 88 -1.54 1.07 -20.80
N ALA A 89 -1.89 0.97 -19.51
CA ALA A 89 -1.83 -0.30 -18.77
C ALA A 89 -2.86 -1.31 -19.30
N GLU A 90 -2.40 -2.54 -19.55
CA GLU A 90 -3.22 -3.57 -20.20
C GLU A 90 -4.11 -4.32 -19.20
N LYS A 91 -5.32 -4.73 -19.62
CA LYS A 91 -6.20 -5.63 -18.83
C LYS A 91 -6.46 -5.16 -17.38
N ILE A 92 -6.61 -3.85 -17.16
CA ILE A 92 -6.76 -3.29 -15.81
C ILE A 92 -8.21 -2.94 -15.44
N LYS A 93 -9.15 -2.90 -16.41
CA LYS A 93 -10.49 -2.30 -16.25
C LYS A 93 -11.28 -2.79 -15.02
N TYR A 94 -11.09 -4.05 -14.64
CA TYR A 94 -11.74 -4.62 -13.46
C TYR A 94 -11.23 -3.99 -12.15
N LEU A 95 -9.93 -3.71 -12.05
CA LEU A 95 -9.32 -3.06 -10.88
C LEU A 95 -9.82 -1.60 -10.77
N ASP A 96 -9.92 -0.88 -11.89
CA ASP A 96 -10.50 0.48 -11.92
C ASP A 96 -11.95 0.48 -11.41
N TRP A 97 -12.78 -0.41 -11.96
CA TRP A 97 -14.17 -0.54 -11.54
C TRP A 97 -14.28 -0.87 -10.04
N LEU A 98 -13.50 -1.84 -9.56
CA LEU A 98 -13.54 -2.26 -8.16
C LEU A 98 -13.04 -1.16 -7.22
N TYR A 99 -11.98 -0.44 -7.59
CA TYR A 99 -11.50 0.70 -6.80
C TYR A 99 -12.54 1.81 -6.71
N LYS A 100 -13.19 2.13 -7.82
CA LYS A 100 -14.29 3.10 -7.85
C LYS A 100 -15.47 2.66 -7.01
N LEU A 101 -15.83 1.37 -7.04
CA LEU A 101 -16.92 0.82 -6.25
C LEU A 101 -16.64 0.93 -4.75
N GLU A 102 -15.46 0.50 -4.31
CA GLU A 102 -15.12 0.38 -2.88
C GLU A 102 -14.66 1.70 -2.25
N TYR A 103 -13.99 2.58 -3.02
CA TYR A 103 -13.40 3.83 -2.51
C TYR A 103 -14.07 5.09 -3.05
N GLY A 104 -14.92 5.00 -4.07
CA GLY A 104 -15.48 6.17 -4.76
C GLY A 104 -14.42 7.02 -5.49
N LYS A 105 -13.25 6.43 -5.80
CA LYS A 105 -12.10 7.12 -6.38
C LYS A 105 -11.75 6.57 -7.76
N GLU A 106 -11.24 7.43 -8.63
CA GLU A 106 -10.63 7.03 -9.90
C GLU A 106 -9.14 6.69 -9.69
N PRO A 107 -8.55 5.80 -10.50
CA PRO A 107 -7.12 5.51 -10.45
C PRO A 107 -6.29 6.75 -10.77
N ILE A 108 -5.17 6.94 -10.06
CA ILE A 108 -4.22 8.01 -10.36
C ILE A 108 -3.31 7.58 -11.51
N ASN A 109 -3.21 8.38 -12.57
CA ASN A 109 -2.42 8.03 -13.76
C ASN A 109 -0.97 8.55 -13.76
N ASN A 110 -0.55 9.18 -12.66
CA ASN A 110 0.77 9.79 -12.50
C ASN A 110 1.44 9.28 -11.23
N LEU A 111 2.63 8.69 -11.37
CA LEU A 111 3.36 8.10 -10.23
C LEU A 111 3.68 9.14 -9.15
N ASP A 112 4.05 10.37 -9.52
CA ASP A 112 4.42 11.41 -8.56
C ASP A 112 3.23 11.86 -7.72
N LEU A 113 2.07 12.00 -8.36
CA LEU A 113 0.82 12.31 -7.67
C LEU A 113 0.40 11.14 -6.78
N LEU A 114 0.50 9.90 -7.26
CA LEU A 114 0.19 8.72 -6.47
C LEU A 114 1.06 8.64 -5.21
N LEU A 115 2.36 8.89 -5.32
CA LEU A 115 3.28 8.90 -4.18
C LEU A 115 2.91 9.96 -3.14
N LYS A 116 2.62 11.20 -3.58
CA LYS A 116 2.19 12.29 -2.69
C LYS A 116 0.89 11.94 -1.97
N GLU A 117 -0.10 11.43 -2.69
CA GLU A 117 -1.38 11.03 -2.11
C GLU A 117 -1.25 9.82 -1.17
N SER A 118 -0.31 8.92 -1.45
CA SER A 118 -0.01 7.78 -0.58
C SER A 118 0.56 8.23 0.76
N ILE A 119 1.51 9.16 0.74
CA ILE A 119 2.09 9.77 1.94
C ILE A 119 1.02 10.54 2.73
N ARG A 120 0.19 11.32 2.04
CA ARG A 120 -0.93 12.05 2.66
C ARG A 120 -1.88 11.09 3.38
N LEU A 121 -2.33 10.05 2.70
CA LEU A 121 -3.22 9.03 3.28
C LEU A 121 -2.56 8.31 4.46
N CYS A 122 -1.26 8.00 4.36
CA CYS A 122 -0.52 7.35 5.44
C CYS A 122 -0.52 8.23 6.70
N ASN A 123 -0.23 9.52 6.55
CA ASN A 123 -0.25 10.46 7.68
C ASN A 123 -1.65 10.60 8.27
N GLU A 124 -2.69 10.65 7.44
CA GLU A 124 -4.08 10.73 7.88
C GLU A 124 -4.49 9.51 8.71
N LEU A 125 -4.26 8.30 8.19
CA LEU A 125 -4.60 7.06 8.88
C LEU A 125 -3.77 6.87 10.15
N TYR A 126 -2.47 7.18 10.12
CA TYR A 126 -1.60 7.12 11.29
C TYR A 126 -2.10 8.02 12.43
N ASN A 127 -2.42 9.29 12.10
CA ASN A 127 -2.95 10.23 13.08
C ASN A 127 -4.29 9.78 13.63
N GLN A 128 -5.22 9.31 12.78
CA GLN A 128 -6.52 8.78 13.22
C GLN A 128 -6.38 7.61 14.20
N ASN A 129 -5.47 6.68 13.92
CA ASN A 129 -5.21 5.53 14.79
C ASN A 129 -4.62 5.96 16.13
N LYS A 130 -3.67 6.90 16.12
CA LYS A 130 -3.09 7.48 17.34
C LYS A 130 -4.16 8.14 18.22
N TYR A 131 -5.04 8.97 17.64
CA TYR A 131 -6.14 9.60 18.37
C TYR A 131 -7.10 8.59 19.00
N LYS A 132 -7.46 7.51 18.29
CA LYS A 132 -8.31 6.44 18.83
C LYS A 132 -7.65 5.77 20.04
N THR A 133 -6.37 5.39 19.91
CA THR A 133 -5.61 4.76 20.99
C THR A 133 -5.53 5.65 22.23
N ASP A 134 -5.32 6.96 22.05
CA ASP A 134 -5.25 7.90 23.17
C ASP A 134 -6.61 8.05 23.87
N GLN A 135 -7.72 8.10 23.12
CA GLN A 135 -9.06 8.11 23.72
C GLN A 135 -9.39 6.83 24.50
N ASP A 136 -9.00 5.67 23.99
CA ASP A 136 -9.23 4.39 24.68
C ASP A 136 -8.44 4.30 25.98
N LYS A 137 -7.20 4.81 26.02
CA LYS A 137 -6.41 4.94 27.26
C LYS A 137 -7.08 5.86 28.28
N VAL A 138 -7.61 7.01 27.85
CA VAL A 138 -8.31 7.95 28.74
C VAL A 138 -9.59 7.32 29.29
N LYS A 139 -10.39 6.66 28.46
CA LYS A 139 -11.59 5.92 28.90
C LYS A 139 -11.24 4.87 29.95
N ASN A 140 -10.25 4.01 29.66
CA ASN A 140 -9.85 2.94 30.57
C ASN A 140 -9.37 3.46 31.94
N LYS A 141 -8.64 4.58 31.98
CA LYS A 141 -8.22 5.23 33.23
C LYS A 141 -9.41 5.78 34.03
N ASN A 142 -10.42 6.33 33.37
CA ASN A 142 -11.63 6.84 34.02
C ASN A 142 -12.52 5.73 34.58
N TYR A 143 -12.54 4.53 33.95
CA TYR A 143 -13.23 3.37 34.51
C TYR A 143 -12.53 2.82 35.76
N THR A 144 -11.19 2.81 35.80
CA THR A 144 -10.43 2.34 36.97
C THR A 144 -10.60 3.28 38.17
N ASN A 145 -10.65 4.59 37.94
CA ASN A 145 -10.80 5.59 39.01
C ASN A 145 -12.22 5.76 39.57
N LYS A 146 -13.25 5.20 38.91
CA LYS A 146 -14.66 5.27 39.39
C LYS A 146 -15.08 4.08 40.26
N ASN A 147 -14.24 3.05 40.38
CA ASN A 147 -14.52 1.83 41.12
C ASN A 147 -13.72 1.73 42.44
N VAL A 148 -13.33 2.87 43.01
CA VAL A 148 -12.66 2.98 44.33
C VAL A 148 -13.47 3.89 45.24
#